data_AF-A0A7K9E358-F1
#
_entry.id   AF-A0A7K9E358-F1
#
_cell.length_a   1.000
_cell.length_b   1.000
_cell.length_c   1.000
_cell.angle_alpha   90.00
_cell.angle_beta   90.00
_cell.angle_gamma   90.00
#
_symmetry.space_group_name_H-M   'P 1'
#
loop_
_entity.id
_entity.type
_entity.pdbx_description
1 polymer ?
#
loop_
_entity_poly.entity_id
_entity_poly.type
_entity_poly.pdbx_seq_one_letter_code
_entity_poly.pdbx_strand_id
1 'polypeptide(L)'
;AEMTHLQAGLSPETIEKARLELNENPDILHQDIQQVRDMIITRPDIGFLRTDDAFILRFLRARKFHQTEAFRLLAQYFQYRQLNLDMFKNFKADDPGIKRALTDGFPGVLENRDHCGRKILLLFAANWDQSRNSFIDILRAILLSLEVLIEDQELQINGFILIIDWSNFSFKQASKLTPSILKLAIEGLQ
;
A
#
# COMPACT_ATOMS: atom_id res chain seq x y z
N ALA A 1 -18.09 -19.77 -16.40
CA ALA A 1 -17.71 -19.32 -15.06
C ALA A 1 -18.44 -18.02 -14.78
N GLU A 2 -19.31 -17.99 -13.77
CA GLU A 2 -19.89 -16.72 -13.31
C GLU A 2 -18.76 -15.87 -12.74
N MET A 3 -18.58 -14.66 -13.27
CA MET A 3 -17.62 -13.72 -12.70
C MET A 3 -18.07 -13.39 -11.28
N THR A 4 -17.28 -13.76 -10.29
CA THR A 4 -17.50 -13.30 -8.92
C THR A 4 -17.45 -11.76 -8.91
N HIS A 5 -18.32 -11.11 -8.14
CA HIS A 5 -18.34 -9.64 -8.01
C HIS A 5 -16.98 -9.05 -7.58
N LEU A 6 -16.10 -9.89 -7.01
CA LEU A 6 -14.73 -9.58 -6.60
C LEU A 6 -13.72 -9.45 -7.75
N GLN A 7 -14.12 -9.82 -8.97
CA GLN A 7 -13.34 -9.65 -10.20
C GLN A 7 -14.05 -8.74 -11.21
N ALA A 8 -15.19 -8.15 -10.82
CA ALA A 8 -15.91 -7.23 -11.68
C ALA A 8 -15.05 -6.00 -12.00
N GLY A 9 -14.83 -5.74 -13.28
CA GLY A 9 -14.08 -4.59 -13.78
C GLY A 9 -12.61 -4.85 -14.14
N LEU A 10 -12.09 -6.08 -13.96
CA LEU A 10 -10.76 -6.46 -14.45
C LEU A 10 -10.78 -6.73 -15.97
N SER A 11 -9.74 -6.31 -16.68
CA SER A 11 -9.57 -6.70 -18.08
C SER A 11 -9.27 -8.21 -18.22
N PRO A 12 -9.57 -8.85 -19.37
CA PRO A 12 -9.21 -10.25 -19.61
C PRO A 12 -7.72 -10.53 -19.45
N GLU A 13 -6.86 -9.59 -19.87
CA GLU A 13 -5.41 -9.66 -19.72
C GLU A 13 -5.01 -9.63 -18.24
N THR A 14 -5.64 -8.76 -17.44
CA THR A 14 -5.40 -8.65 -16.01
C THR A 14 -5.85 -9.91 -15.26
N ILE A 15 -7.00 -10.50 -15.65
CA ILE A 15 -7.48 -11.78 -15.10
C ILE A 15 -6.49 -12.91 -15.39
N GLU A 16 -6.03 -13.01 -16.64
CA GLU A 16 -5.07 -14.05 -17.01
C GLU A 16 -3.72 -13.87 -16.31
N LYS A 17 -3.28 -12.62 -16.14
CA LYS A 17 -2.08 -12.31 -15.34
C LYS A 17 -2.25 -12.73 -13.88
N ALA A 18 -3.39 -12.43 -13.24
CA ALA A 18 -3.65 -12.85 -11.87
C ALA A 18 -3.62 -14.38 -11.73
N ARG A 19 -4.20 -15.10 -12.70
CA ARG A 19 -4.19 -16.56 -12.72
C ARG A 19 -2.76 -17.11 -12.85
N LEU A 20 -1.96 -16.56 -13.76
CA LEU A 20 -0.60 -17.05 -14.06
C LEU A 20 0.44 -16.65 -13.02
N GLU A 21 0.40 -15.42 -12.52
CA GLU A 21 1.46 -14.86 -11.67
C GLU A 21 1.12 -14.93 -10.18
N LEU A 22 -0.17 -14.89 -9.82
CA LEU A 22 -0.65 -14.84 -8.44
C LEU A 22 -1.35 -16.11 -7.99
N ASN A 23 -1.59 -17.07 -8.89
CA ASN A 23 -2.40 -18.28 -8.62
C ASN A 23 -3.86 -17.97 -8.23
N GLU A 24 -4.41 -16.83 -8.67
CA GLU A 24 -5.80 -16.49 -8.40
C GLU A 24 -6.72 -17.47 -9.14
N ASN A 25 -7.51 -18.24 -8.38
CA ASN A 25 -8.48 -19.20 -8.91
C ASN A 25 -9.91 -18.75 -8.56
N PRO A 26 -10.72 -18.32 -9.54
CA PRO A 26 -12.09 -17.87 -9.31
C PRO A 26 -12.98 -18.91 -8.62
N ASP A 27 -12.75 -20.21 -8.87
CA ASP A 27 -13.62 -21.28 -8.39
C ASP A 27 -13.48 -21.54 -6.87
N ILE A 28 -12.33 -21.19 -6.28
CA ILE A 28 -12.04 -21.38 -4.85
C ILE A 28 -11.79 -20.06 -4.10
N LEU A 29 -12.00 -18.91 -4.77
CA LEU A 29 -11.69 -17.58 -4.23
C LEU A 29 -12.31 -17.33 -2.85
N HIS A 30 -13.59 -17.67 -2.67
CA HIS A 30 -14.27 -17.51 -1.39
C HIS A 30 -13.69 -18.42 -0.29
N GLN A 31 -13.20 -19.62 -0.65
CA GLN A 31 -12.56 -20.52 0.31
C GLN A 31 -11.21 -19.97 0.76
N ASP A 32 -10.42 -19.41 -0.15
CA ASP A 32 -9.13 -18.78 0.17
C ASP A 32 -9.29 -17.58 1.10
N ILE A 33 -10.29 -16.73 0.84
CA ILE A 33 -10.64 -15.59 1.70
C ILE A 33 -11.07 -16.09 3.08
N GLN A 34 -11.90 -17.14 3.14
CA GLN A 34 -12.37 -17.69 4.42
C GLN A 34 -11.22 -18.27 5.24
N GLN A 35 -10.25 -18.96 4.63
CA GLN A 35 -9.08 -19.48 5.34
C GLN A 35 -8.25 -18.36 6.00
N VAL A 36 -8.06 -17.23 5.32
CA VAL A 36 -7.38 -16.07 5.92
C VAL A 36 -8.18 -15.50 7.09
N ARG A 37 -9.51 -15.43 6.94
CA ARG A 37 -10.41 -14.94 8.00
C ARG A 37 -10.38 -15.83 9.24
N ASP A 38 -10.35 -17.15 9.07
CA ASP A 38 -10.33 -18.10 10.18
C ASP A 38 -9.05 -17.98 11.01
N MET A 39 -7.93 -17.57 10.41
CA MET A 39 -6.67 -17.33 11.15
C MET A 39 -6.71 -16.08 12.04
N ILE A 40 -7.64 -15.14 11.83
CA ILE A 40 -7.73 -13.89 12.62
C ILE A 40 -7.89 -14.16 14.11
N ILE A 41 -8.65 -15.19 14.48
CA ILE A 41 -8.88 -15.55 15.89
C ILE A 41 -7.60 -15.95 16.63
N THR A 42 -6.54 -16.32 15.90
CA THR A 42 -5.25 -16.72 16.47
C THR A 42 -4.41 -15.55 16.96
N ARG A 43 -4.79 -14.30 16.63
CA ARG A 43 -4.09 -13.07 17.03
C ARG A 43 -5.03 -12.10 17.75
N PRO A 44 -5.54 -12.45 18.95
CA PRO A 44 -6.45 -11.58 19.71
C PRO A 44 -5.78 -10.29 20.20
N ASP A 45 -4.46 -10.19 20.14
CA ASP A 45 -3.69 -8.99 20.45
C ASP A 45 -3.80 -7.89 19.37
N ILE A 46 -4.25 -8.23 18.16
CA ILE A 46 -4.40 -7.30 17.05
C ILE A 46 -5.87 -6.88 16.85
N GLY A 47 -6.09 -5.58 16.71
CA GLY A 47 -7.39 -4.99 16.40
C GLY A 47 -7.63 -4.96 14.90
N PHE A 48 -8.17 -6.05 14.35
CA PHE A 48 -8.53 -6.14 12.94
C PHE A 48 -9.80 -5.31 12.65
N LEU A 49 -9.63 -4.10 12.12
CA LEU A 49 -10.74 -3.17 11.89
C LEU A 49 -11.52 -3.44 10.59
N ARG A 50 -10.94 -4.20 9.66
CA ARG A 50 -11.57 -4.57 8.37
C ARG A 50 -11.18 -5.98 7.97
N THR A 51 -12.19 -6.78 7.61
CA THR A 51 -12.05 -8.20 7.24
C THR A 51 -13.04 -8.61 6.14
N ASP A 52 -13.56 -7.63 5.40
CA ASP A 52 -14.42 -7.85 4.24
C ASP A 52 -13.66 -8.53 3.10
N ASP A 53 -14.37 -9.23 2.21
CA ASP A 53 -13.78 -10.04 1.14
C ASP A 53 -12.83 -9.22 0.25
N ALA A 54 -13.26 -8.03 -0.17
CA ALA A 54 -12.47 -7.14 -1.02
C ALA A 54 -11.20 -6.65 -0.31
N PHE A 55 -11.25 -6.41 1.00
CA PHE A 55 -10.08 -6.03 1.78
C PHE A 55 -9.08 -7.19 1.93
N ILE A 56 -9.55 -8.39 2.30
CA ILE A 56 -8.70 -9.58 2.45
C ILE A 56 -8.06 -9.96 1.11
N LEU A 57 -8.78 -9.83 0.01
CA LEU A 57 -8.30 -10.14 -1.33
C LEU A 57 -7.02 -9.37 -1.71
N ARG A 58 -6.86 -8.13 -1.22
CA ARG A 58 -5.63 -7.35 -1.42
C ARG A 58 -4.40 -8.10 -0.91
N PHE A 59 -4.51 -8.73 0.26
CA PHE A 59 -3.43 -9.46 0.91
C PHE A 59 -3.15 -10.81 0.24
N LEU A 60 -4.20 -11.50 -0.20
CA LEU A 60 -4.07 -12.73 -0.98
C LEU A 60 -3.33 -12.46 -2.29
N ARG A 61 -3.75 -11.44 -3.06
CA ARG A 61 -3.07 -11.02 -4.30
C ARG A 61 -1.60 -10.64 -4.04
N ALA A 62 -1.34 -9.83 -3.01
CA ALA A 62 0.01 -9.42 -2.63
C ALA A 62 0.92 -10.58 -2.17
N ARG A 63 0.36 -11.74 -1.84
CA ARG A 63 1.10 -12.95 -1.42
C ARG A 63 0.81 -14.16 -2.30
N LYS A 64 0.40 -13.93 -3.56
CA LYS A 64 0.19 -14.97 -4.57
C LYS A 64 -0.66 -16.14 -4.08
N PHE A 65 -1.71 -15.79 -3.33
CA PHE A 65 -2.67 -16.72 -2.73
C PHE A 65 -2.08 -17.73 -1.73
N HIS A 66 -0.87 -17.48 -1.20
CA HIS A 66 -0.37 -18.18 -0.02
C HIS A 66 -1.08 -17.65 1.23
N GLN A 67 -2.10 -18.39 1.70
CA GLN A 67 -3.04 -17.95 2.74
C GLN A 67 -2.34 -17.57 4.04
N THR A 68 -1.39 -18.39 4.51
CA THR A 68 -0.62 -18.10 5.74
C THR A 68 0.21 -16.83 5.63
N GLU A 69 0.84 -16.59 4.47
CA GLU A 69 1.62 -15.37 4.24
C GLU A 69 0.72 -14.14 4.07
N ALA A 70 -0.44 -14.30 3.44
CA ALA A 70 -1.45 -13.25 3.33
C ALA A 70 -1.97 -12.85 4.72
N PHE A 71 -2.25 -13.82 5.59
CA PHE A 71 -2.61 -13.55 6.98
C PHE A 71 -1.49 -12.86 7.74
N ARG A 72 -0.25 -13.31 7.59
CA ARG A 72 0.93 -12.66 8.22
C ARG A 72 1.04 -11.19 7.81
N LEU A 73 0.83 -10.88 6.53
CA LEU A 73 0.82 -9.50 6.03
C LEU A 73 -0.37 -8.69 6.59
N LEU A 74 -1.57 -9.28 6.61
CA LEU A 74 -2.77 -8.64 7.19
C LEU A 74 -2.57 -8.30 8.67
N ALA A 75 -2.01 -9.22 9.44
CA ALA A 75 -1.68 -9.01 10.85
C ALA A 75 -0.64 -7.90 11.02
N GLN A 76 0.44 -7.90 10.23
CA GLN A 76 1.45 -6.85 10.26
C GLN A 76 0.88 -5.48 9.90
N TYR A 77 -0.01 -5.40 8.91
CA TYR A 77 -0.67 -4.16 8.49
C TYR A 77 -1.42 -3.48 9.65
N PHE A 78 -2.21 -4.23 10.42
CA PHE A 78 -2.94 -3.69 11.55
C PHE A 78 -2.04 -3.46 12.77
N GLN A 79 -1.12 -4.39 13.05
CA GLN A 79 -0.17 -4.23 14.14
C GLN A 79 0.69 -2.98 13.98
N TYR A 80 1.17 -2.71 12.77
CA TYR A 80 1.93 -1.49 12.46
C TYR A 80 1.13 -0.21 12.77
N ARG A 81 -0.17 -0.19 12.43
CA ARG A 81 -1.06 0.94 12.75
C ARG A 81 -1.29 1.11 14.25
N GLN A 82 -1.48 0.00 14.96
CA GLN A 82 -1.67 0.01 16.41
C GLN A 82 -0.41 0.47 17.16
N LEU A 83 0.78 0.10 16.68
CA LEU A 83 2.05 0.51 17.28
C LEU A 83 2.41 1.98 16.97
N ASN A 84 1.87 2.53 15.88
CA ASN A 84 2.22 3.86 15.38
C ASN A 84 1.00 4.79 15.25
N LEU A 85 0.14 4.83 16.27
CA LEU A 85 -1.12 5.60 16.25
C LEU A 85 -0.95 7.07 15.85
N ASP A 86 0.14 7.72 16.27
CA ASP A 86 0.40 9.12 15.93
C ASP A 86 0.54 9.36 14.43
N MET A 87 1.08 8.40 13.67
CA MET A 87 1.20 8.50 12.20
C MET A 87 -0.16 8.37 11.50
N PHE A 88 -1.08 7.61 12.10
CA PHE A 88 -2.40 7.34 11.52
C PHE A 88 -3.53 8.19 12.15
N LYS A 89 -3.19 9.10 13.07
CA LYS A 89 -4.13 10.09 13.60
C LYS A 89 -4.57 11.02 12.48
N ASN A 90 -5.88 11.28 12.36
CA ASN A 90 -6.47 12.12 11.31
C ASN A 90 -5.92 11.78 9.90
N PHE A 91 -5.78 10.49 9.59
CA PHE A 91 -5.17 10.02 8.33
C PHE A 91 -6.13 10.21 7.15
N LYS A 92 -6.17 11.45 6.63
CA LYS A 92 -7.05 11.89 5.55
C LYS A 92 -6.41 13.04 4.78
N ALA A 93 -6.82 13.22 3.53
CA ALA A 93 -6.17 14.15 2.59
C ALA A 93 -6.29 15.63 2.98
N ASP A 94 -7.22 15.99 3.87
CA ASP A 94 -7.40 17.35 4.40
C ASP A 94 -6.57 17.62 5.68
N ASP A 95 -5.86 16.62 6.23
CA ASP A 95 -4.87 16.85 7.27
C ASP A 95 -3.81 17.86 6.77
N PRO A 96 -3.50 18.93 7.51
CA PRO A 96 -2.64 19.98 7.02
C PRO A 96 -1.24 19.51 6.58
N GLY A 97 -0.68 18.51 7.26
CA GLY A 97 0.64 17.95 6.93
C GLY A 97 0.58 17.14 5.64
N ILE A 98 -0.37 16.21 5.56
CA ILE A 98 -0.59 15.37 4.38
C ILE A 98 -0.91 16.22 3.15
N LYS A 99 -1.88 17.14 3.27
CA LYS A 99 -2.32 18.01 2.17
C LYS A 99 -1.15 18.82 1.60
N ARG A 100 -0.31 19.36 2.48
CA ARG A 100 0.86 20.16 2.08
C ARG A 100 1.90 19.29 1.38
N ALA A 101 2.23 18.12 1.92
CA ALA A 101 3.15 17.18 1.29
C ALA A 101 2.66 16.76 -0.11
N LEU A 102 1.37 16.42 -0.25
CA LEU A 102 0.76 16.09 -1.56
C LEU A 102 0.83 17.28 -2.54
N THR A 103 0.52 18.50 -2.07
CA THR A 103 0.58 19.71 -2.90
C THR A 103 2.02 20.03 -3.35
N ASP A 104 3.00 19.74 -2.50
CA ASP A 104 4.42 19.90 -2.81
C ASP A 104 5.00 18.74 -3.66
N GLY A 105 4.18 17.75 -4.04
CA GLY A 105 4.58 16.64 -4.91
C GLY A 105 5.21 15.46 -4.18
N PHE A 106 4.86 15.22 -2.92
CA PHE A 106 5.37 14.12 -2.09
C PHE A 106 4.26 13.15 -1.65
N PRO A 107 3.98 12.08 -2.43
CA PRO A 107 4.51 11.79 -3.76
C PRO A 107 3.71 12.49 -4.87
N GLY A 108 4.34 12.69 -6.02
CA GLY A 108 3.63 12.89 -7.28
C GLY A 108 3.14 11.54 -7.82
N VAL A 109 1.95 11.52 -8.44
CA VAL A 109 1.39 10.32 -9.05
C VAL A 109 1.12 10.61 -10.52
N LEU A 110 1.73 9.86 -11.43
CA LEU A 110 1.50 10.05 -12.86
C LEU A 110 0.11 9.57 -13.26
N GLU A 111 -0.53 10.30 -14.18
CA GLU A 111 -1.84 9.93 -14.72
C GLU A 111 -1.79 8.56 -15.40
N ASN A 112 -0.79 8.36 -16.26
CA ASN A 112 -0.62 7.12 -17.01
C ASN A 112 0.06 6.02 -16.18
N ARG A 113 -0.26 4.77 -16.52
CA ARG A 113 0.44 3.58 -16.04
C ARG A 113 1.65 3.29 -16.94
N ASP A 114 2.59 2.49 -16.45
CA ASP A 114 3.68 1.99 -17.28
C ASP A 114 3.21 0.88 -18.26
N HIS A 115 4.13 0.38 -19.08
CA HIS A 115 3.84 -0.69 -20.05
C HIS A 115 3.45 -2.04 -19.40
N CYS A 116 3.66 -2.22 -18.10
CA CYS A 116 3.23 -3.39 -17.32
C CYS A 116 1.92 -3.16 -16.55
N GLY A 117 1.26 -2.00 -16.75
CA GLY A 117 0.03 -1.64 -16.06
C GLY A 117 0.24 -1.13 -14.62
N ARG A 118 1.49 -0.84 -14.21
CA ARG A 118 1.81 -0.33 -12.88
C ARG A 118 1.55 1.16 -12.78
N LYS A 119 1.07 1.62 -11.62
CA LYS A 119 1.01 3.06 -11.34
C LYS A 119 2.39 3.57 -10.92
N ILE A 120 2.76 4.76 -11.41
CA ILE A 120 4.08 5.36 -11.17
C ILE A 120 3.95 6.50 -10.16
N LEU A 121 4.68 6.38 -9.06
CA LEU A 121 4.87 7.40 -8.05
C LEU A 121 6.27 8.01 -8.21
N LEU A 122 6.36 9.32 -8.06
CA LEU A 122 7.60 10.09 -8.21
C LEU A 122 7.92 10.85 -6.92
N LEU A 123 9.20 10.84 -6.54
CA LEU A 123 9.75 11.68 -5.49
C LEU A 123 11.01 12.37 -6.01
N PHE A 124 11.02 13.70 -5.99
CA PHE A 124 12.22 14.50 -6.25
C PHE A 124 12.83 14.92 -4.92
N ALA A 125 13.86 14.20 -4.46
CA ALA A 125 14.40 14.36 -3.11
C ALA A 125 14.95 15.77 -2.85
N ALA A 126 15.51 16.42 -3.88
CA ALA A 126 15.98 17.80 -3.78
C ALA A 126 14.87 18.81 -3.47
N ASN A 127 13.63 18.56 -3.88
CA ASN A 127 12.50 19.46 -3.65
C ASN A 127 12.02 19.44 -2.18
N TRP A 128 12.58 18.56 -1.34
CA TRP A 128 12.17 18.46 0.05
C TRP A 128 12.65 19.66 0.85
N ASP A 129 11.74 20.62 1.05
CA ASP A 129 11.89 21.70 2.00
C ASP A 129 11.51 21.25 3.42
N GLN A 130 12.53 20.98 4.24
CA GLN A 130 12.39 20.56 5.63
C GLN A 130 11.72 21.58 6.54
N SER A 131 11.68 22.87 6.15
CA SER A 131 10.97 23.89 6.91
C SER A 131 9.44 23.81 6.72
N ARG A 132 9.01 23.20 5.61
CA ARG A 132 7.60 23.04 5.25
C ARG A 132 7.08 21.65 5.58
N ASN A 133 7.80 20.60 5.22
CA ASN A 133 7.35 19.22 5.41
C ASN A 133 8.30 18.44 6.30
N SER A 134 7.77 17.84 7.37
CA SER A 134 8.50 16.80 8.08
C SER A 134 8.56 15.55 7.22
N PHE A 135 9.58 14.70 7.44
CA PHE A 135 9.62 13.40 6.76
C PHE A 135 8.40 12.54 7.11
N ILE A 136 7.84 12.69 8.32
CA ILE A 136 6.63 11.98 8.74
C ILE A 136 5.41 12.43 7.91
N ASP A 137 5.27 13.73 7.62
CA ASP A 137 4.18 14.20 6.75
C ASP A 137 4.29 13.61 5.34
N ILE A 138 5.51 13.54 4.80
CA ILE A 138 5.80 12.91 3.50
C ILE A 138 5.45 11.42 3.54
N LEU A 139 5.89 10.70 4.57
CA LEU A 139 5.58 9.28 4.73
C LEU A 139 4.07 9.04 4.85
N ARG A 140 3.35 9.86 5.63
CA ARG A 140 1.89 9.80 5.75
C ARG A 140 1.21 10.04 4.41
N ALA A 141 1.69 11.00 3.61
CA ALA A 141 1.17 11.27 2.28
C ALA A 141 1.42 10.12 1.30
N ILE A 142 2.59 9.48 1.35
CA ILE A 142 2.91 8.27 0.55
C ILE A 142 1.96 7.13 0.93
N LEU A 143 1.84 6.83 2.23
CA LEU A 143 0.96 5.76 2.70
C LEU A 143 -0.51 6.02 2.32
N LEU A 144 -0.98 7.28 2.43
CA LEU A 144 -2.35 7.61 2.05
C LEU A 144 -2.55 7.46 0.54
N SER A 145 -1.57 7.87 -0.25
CA SER A 145 -1.60 7.68 -1.71
C SER A 145 -1.70 6.20 -2.06
N LEU A 146 -0.92 5.34 -1.40
CA LEU A 146 -0.98 3.89 -1.61
C LEU A 146 -2.32 3.28 -1.18
N GLU A 147 -2.91 3.74 -0.07
CA GLU A 147 -4.24 3.29 0.38
C GLU A 147 -5.34 3.60 -0.63
N VAL A 148 -5.29 4.79 -1.25
CA VAL A 148 -6.25 5.17 -2.31
C VAL A 148 -5.98 4.37 -3.58
N LEU A 149 -4.73 4.25 -3.99
CA LEU A 149 -4.38 3.57 -5.23
C LEU A 149 -4.68 2.07 -5.20
N ILE A 150 -4.54 1.39 -4.05
CA ILE A 150 -4.81 -0.05 -3.93
C ILE A 150 -6.31 -0.38 -3.91
N GLU A 151 -7.21 0.61 -3.91
CA GLU A 151 -8.63 0.38 -4.14
C GLU A 151 -8.93 -0.09 -5.57
N ASP A 152 -8.08 0.30 -6.52
CA ASP A 152 -8.11 -0.18 -7.91
C ASP A 152 -7.63 -1.63 -7.97
N GLN A 153 -8.53 -2.54 -8.37
CA GLN A 153 -8.24 -3.97 -8.42
C GLN A 153 -7.15 -4.31 -9.44
N GLU A 154 -7.01 -3.54 -10.53
CA GLU A 154 -5.93 -3.78 -11.47
C GLU A 154 -4.57 -3.44 -10.86
N LEU A 155 -4.50 -2.44 -9.97
CA LEU A 155 -3.27 -2.08 -9.28
C LEU A 155 -2.91 -3.08 -8.17
N GLN A 156 -3.87 -3.83 -7.64
CA GLN A 156 -3.58 -4.97 -6.74
C GLN A 156 -2.83 -6.10 -7.46
N ILE A 157 -3.04 -6.25 -8.77
CA ILE A 157 -2.42 -7.30 -9.59
C ILE A 157 -1.14 -6.78 -10.25
N ASN A 158 -1.19 -5.59 -10.82
CA ASN A 158 -0.06 -5.01 -11.56
C ASN A 158 0.98 -4.39 -10.63
N GLY A 159 0.55 -3.78 -9.52
CA GLY A 159 1.41 -3.14 -8.54
C GLY A 159 1.79 -1.69 -8.87
N PHE A 160 2.83 -1.22 -8.20
CA PHE A 160 3.29 0.16 -8.22
C PHE A 160 4.79 0.24 -8.51
N ILE A 161 5.25 1.40 -9.01
CA ILE A 161 6.68 1.75 -9.04
C ILE A 161 6.84 3.07 -8.30
N LEU A 162 7.80 3.12 -7.38
CA LEU A 162 8.28 4.36 -6.79
C LEU A 162 9.63 4.72 -7.40
N ILE A 163 9.70 5.85 -8.10
CA ILE A 163 10.95 6.41 -8.64
C ILE A 163 11.36 7.56 -7.74
N ILE A 164 12.58 7.50 -7.23
CA ILE A 164 13.15 8.54 -6.38
C ILE A 164 14.35 9.15 -7.10
N ASP A 165 14.22 10.42 -7.49
CA ASP A 165 15.32 11.21 -8.01
C ASP A 165 16.11 11.82 -6.85
N TRP A 166 17.34 11.33 -6.68
CA TRP A 166 18.28 11.78 -5.65
C TRP A 166 19.21 12.89 -6.13
N SER A 167 19.08 13.34 -7.39
CA SER A 167 19.89 14.44 -7.93
C SER A 167 19.73 15.68 -7.06
N ASN A 168 20.84 16.32 -6.72
CA ASN A 168 20.91 17.50 -5.84
C ASN A 168 20.39 17.29 -4.41
N PHE A 169 20.24 16.04 -3.95
CA PHE A 169 19.94 15.77 -2.55
C PHE A 169 21.12 16.19 -1.65
N SER A 170 20.84 17.10 -0.72
CA SER A 170 21.87 17.74 0.10
C SER A 170 22.18 16.95 1.39
N PHE A 171 23.40 17.12 1.92
CA PHE A 171 23.74 16.62 3.26
C PHE A 171 22.82 17.17 4.36
N LYS A 172 22.32 18.40 4.21
CA LYS A 172 21.33 18.97 5.12
C LYS A 172 20.06 18.13 5.15
N GLN A 173 19.55 17.69 4.00
CA GLN A 173 18.40 16.79 3.92
C GLN A 173 18.73 15.40 4.47
N ALA A 174 19.88 14.83 4.10
CA ALA A 174 20.33 13.54 4.63
C ALA A 174 20.39 13.52 6.17
N SER A 175 20.84 14.62 6.80
CA SER A 175 20.99 14.72 8.26
C SER A 175 19.67 14.57 9.05
N LYS A 176 18.51 14.72 8.39
CA LYS A 176 17.19 14.54 9.00
C LYS A 176 16.66 13.11 8.91
N LEU A 177 17.28 12.26 8.10
CA LEU A 177 16.92 10.85 7.94
C LEU A 177 17.61 10.03 9.03
N THR A 178 17.01 10.00 10.22
CA THR A 178 17.54 9.20 11.33
C THR A 178 17.26 7.70 11.11
N PRO A 179 18.05 6.79 11.70
CA PRO A 179 17.81 5.35 11.59
C PRO A 179 16.41 4.93 12.04
N SER A 180 15.85 5.56 13.08
CA SER A 180 14.49 5.27 13.55
C SER A 180 13.42 5.67 12.55
N ILE A 181 13.57 6.83 11.90
CA ILE A 181 12.65 7.29 10.86
C ILE A 181 12.74 6.41 9.61
N LEU A 182 13.94 6.00 9.22
CA LEU A 182 14.13 5.09 8.09
C LEU A 182 13.53 3.71 8.37
N LYS A 183 13.71 3.20 9.59
CA LYS A 183 13.07 1.96 10.03
C LYS A 183 11.55 2.06 9.95
N LEU A 184 10.97 3.16 10.43
CA LEU A 184 9.54 3.42 10.33
C LEU A 184 9.07 3.39 8.87
N ALA A 185 9.77 4.07 7.97
CA ALA A 185 9.43 4.07 6.54
C ALA A 185 9.49 2.67 5.91
N ILE A 186 10.52 1.89 6.24
CA ILE A 186 10.68 0.53 5.73
C ILE A 186 9.55 -0.37 6.23
N GLU A 187 9.26 -0.35 7.53
CA GLU A 187 8.19 -1.17 8.12
C GLU A 187 6.79 -0.78 7.60
N GLY A 188 6.57 0.49 7.27
CA GLY A 188 5.30 0.95 6.70
C GLY A 188 5.08 0.56 5.23
N LEU A 189 6.14 0.20 4.49
CA LEU A 189 6.09 -0.13 3.06
C LEU A 189 6.19 -1.63 2.76
N GLN A 190 6.49 -2.48 3.74
CA GLN A 190 6.67 -3.94 3.60
C GLN A 190 5.40 -4.74 3.90
#